data_AF-A0AA35SH77-F1
#
_entry.id   AF-A0AA35SH77-F1
#
_cell.length_a   1.000
_cell.length_b   1.000
_cell.length_c   1.000
_cell.angle_alpha   90.00
_cell.angle_beta   90.00
_cell.angle_gamma   90.00
#
_symmetry.space_group_name_H-M   'P 1'
#
loop_
_entity.id
_entity.type
_entity.pdbx_description
1 polymer ?
#
loop_
_entity_poly.entity_id
_entity_poly.type
_entity_poly.pdbx_seq_one_letter_code
_entity_poly.pdbx_strand_id
1 'polypeptide(L)'
;MADFRERGNQLFAEKRYSLAGTYYGKAIVAHPNVATNFTNRALCYIKLNQWNLAVEDCQKAIQLDQNLIKAHFFFGLALTELESFDDAIMELIKANDLAWQQRRNFGEDIASAVRHAKKMRWRQIEEKRLQQQSDLHTFLLTLLHEHMERYIMSIIFGWKTVDFSVRL
;
A
#
# COMPACT_ATOMS: atom_id res chain seq x y z
N MET A 1 -19.91 1.23 36.71
CA MET A 1 -18.96 1.95 35.84
C MET A 1 -19.18 1.47 34.43
N ALA A 2 -19.54 2.35 33.49
CA ALA A 2 -19.78 1.95 32.11
C ALA A 2 -18.45 1.51 31.47
N ASP A 3 -18.35 0.25 31.04
CA ASP A 3 -17.17 -0.23 30.32
C ASP A 3 -17.17 0.43 28.92
N PHE A 4 -16.36 1.49 28.76
CA PHE A 4 -16.24 2.23 27.49
C PHE A 4 -15.89 1.31 26.32
N ARG A 5 -15.12 0.24 26.58
CA ARG A 5 -14.76 -0.77 25.57
C ARG A 5 -15.97 -1.59 25.17
N GLU A 6 -16.81 -2.00 26.12
CA GLU A 6 -18.03 -2.74 25.83
C GLU A 6 -19.00 -1.90 24.99
N ARG A 7 -19.15 -0.62 25.32
CA ARG A 7 -19.97 0.28 24.51
C ARG A 7 -19.40 0.50 23.11
N GLY A 8 -18.08 0.60 22.99
CA GLY A 8 -17.38 0.62 21.71
C GLY A 8 -17.66 -0.64 20.88
N ASN A 9 -17.61 -1.82 21.48
CA ASN A 9 -17.92 -3.10 20.82
C ASN A 9 -19.37 -3.16 20.31
N GLN A 10 -20.33 -2.69 21.10
CA GLN A 10 -21.74 -2.62 20.69
C GLN A 10 -21.92 -1.72 19.47
N LEU A 11 -21.35 -0.50 19.50
CA LEU A 11 -21.40 0.44 18.38
C LEU A 11 -20.68 -0.09 17.14
N PHE A 12 -19.60 -0.85 17.33
CA PHE A 12 -18.89 -1.51 16.23
C PHE A 12 -19.77 -2.57 15.56
N ALA A 13 -20.50 -3.38 16.35
CA ALA A 13 -21.46 -4.34 15.85
C ALA A 13 -22.62 -3.67 15.10
N GLU A 14 -23.05 -2.49 15.54
CA GLU A 14 -24.01 -1.61 14.83
C GLU A 14 -23.42 -0.94 13.57
N LYS A 15 -22.17 -1.23 13.20
CA LYS A 15 -21.42 -0.60 12.09
C LYS A 15 -21.23 0.91 12.22
N ARG A 16 -21.37 1.46 13.43
CA ARG A 16 -21.17 2.89 13.74
C ARG A 16 -19.71 3.13 14.11
N TYR A 17 -18.82 2.94 13.14
CA TYR A 17 -17.36 2.91 13.35
C TYR A 17 -16.78 4.22 13.89
N SER A 18 -17.28 5.37 13.46
CA SER A 18 -16.84 6.67 13.97
C SER A 18 -17.11 6.80 15.47
N LEU A 19 -18.34 6.50 15.91
CA LEU A 19 -18.72 6.54 17.31
C LEU A 19 -18.00 5.45 18.12
N ALA A 20 -17.88 4.23 17.59
CA ALA A 20 -17.08 3.18 18.23
C ALA A 20 -15.64 3.65 18.50
N GLY A 21 -15.00 4.29 17.51
CA GLY A 21 -13.68 4.88 17.65
C GLY A 21 -13.59 5.92 18.78
N THR A 22 -14.61 6.76 18.96
CA THR A 22 -14.65 7.72 20.07
C THR A 22 -14.71 7.04 21.44
N TYR A 23 -15.51 5.98 21.57
CA TYR A 23 -15.61 5.21 22.81
C TYR A 23 -14.35 4.42 23.11
N TYR A 24 -13.70 3.83 22.10
CA TYR A 24 -12.37 3.24 22.29
C TYR A 24 -11.33 4.31 22.67
N GLY A 25 -11.42 5.52 22.13
CA GLY A 25 -10.60 6.65 22.55
C GLY A 25 -10.77 6.98 24.04
N LYS A 26 -12.02 7.01 24.54
CA LYS A 26 -12.29 7.15 25.99
C LYS A 26 -11.72 5.98 26.80
N ALA A 27 -11.81 4.75 26.29
CA ALA A 27 -11.23 3.58 26.93
C ALA A 27 -9.68 3.65 27.01
N ILE A 28 -9.03 4.21 25.99
CA ILE A 28 -7.58 4.45 25.97
C ILE A 28 -7.20 5.52 27.02
N VAL A 29 -7.96 6.61 27.14
CA VAL A 29 -7.70 7.64 28.16
C VAL A 29 -7.85 7.06 29.58
N ALA A 30 -8.86 6.22 29.80
CA ALA A 30 -9.08 5.56 31.09
C ALA A 30 -8.00 4.51 31.40
N HIS A 31 -7.58 3.73 30.39
CA HIS A 31 -6.63 2.63 30.53
C HIS A 31 -5.63 2.62 29.36
N PRO A 32 -4.55 3.42 29.42
CA PRO A 32 -3.62 3.60 28.31
C PRO A 32 -2.69 2.41 28.08
N ASN A 33 -2.57 1.48 29.04
CA ASN A 33 -1.68 0.32 28.94
C ASN A 33 -2.35 -0.92 28.33
N VAL A 34 -3.58 -0.79 27.83
CA VAL A 34 -4.36 -1.90 27.28
C VAL A 34 -4.24 -1.91 25.76
N ALA A 35 -3.33 -2.75 25.22
CA ALA A 35 -3.07 -2.87 23.79
C ALA A 35 -4.33 -3.15 22.95
N THR A 36 -5.28 -3.93 23.49
CA THR A 36 -6.52 -4.29 22.78
C THR A 36 -7.41 -3.08 22.47
N ASN A 37 -7.40 -2.04 23.31
CA ASN A 37 -8.17 -0.81 23.06
C ASN A 37 -7.66 -0.08 21.81
N PHE A 38 -6.34 -0.03 21.61
CA PHE A 38 -5.74 0.52 20.40
C PHE A 38 -6.08 -0.32 19.17
N THR A 39 -5.99 -1.66 19.24
CA THR A 39 -6.35 -2.50 18.08
C THR A 39 -7.83 -2.40 17.69
N ASN A 40 -8.72 -2.22 18.67
CA ASN A 40 -10.14 -2.04 18.40
C ASN A 40 -10.42 -0.68 17.73
N ARG A 41 -9.70 0.38 18.14
CA ARG A 41 -9.79 1.68 17.48
C ARG A 41 -9.14 1.66 16.09
N ALA A 42 -8.00 1.01 15.92
CA ALA A 42 -7.37 0.78 14.61
C ALA A 42 -8.31 0.06 13.63
N LEU A 43 -9.06 -0.94 14.11
CA LEU A 43 -10.06 -1.61 13.29
C LEU A 43 -11.19 -0.66 12.85
N CYS A 44 -11.62 0.28 13.71
CA CYS A 44 -12.57 1.32 13.32
C CYS A 44 -11.99 2.21 12.22
N TYR A 45 -10.72 2.61 12.35
CA TYR A 45 -10.03 3.41 11.34
C TYR A 45 -9.89 2.68 10.00
N ILE A 46 -9.56 1.38 10.02
CA ILE A 46 -9.57 0.52 8.83
C ILE A 46 -10.94 0.51 8.15
N LYS A 47 -12.03 0.37 8.92
CA LYS A 47 -13.40 0.40 8.37
C LYS A 47 -13.81 1.78 7.83
N LEU A 48 -13.11 2.84 8.22
CA LEU A 48 -13.30 4.20 7.75
C LEU A 48 -12.27 4.60 6.67
N ASN A 49 -11.42 3.67 6.21
CA ASN A 49 -10.30 3.91 5.29
C ASN A 49 -9.30 4.98 5.79
N GLN A 50 -9.18 5.15 7.11
CA GLN A 50 -8.25 6.07 7.76
C GLN A 50 -6.94 5.33 8.09
N TRP A 51 -6.20 4.95 7.04
CA TRP A 51 -5.06 4.03 7.15
C TRP A 51 -3.92 4.57 8.02
N ASN A 52 -3.58 5.85 7.90
CA ASN A 52 -2.52 6.48 8.70
C ASN A 52 -2.82 6.41 10.21
N LEU A 53 -4.06 6.69 10.62
CA LEU A 53 -4.48 6.59 12.02
C LEU A 53 -4.50 5.14 12.51
N ALA A 54 -4.87 4.20 11.64
CA ALA A 54 -4.79 2.78 11.96
C ALA A 54 -3.35 2.32 12.20
N VAL A 55 -2.38 2.80 11.39
CA VAL A 55 -0.95 2.52 11.58
C VAL A 55 -0.46 3.01 12.95
N GLU A 56 -0.76 4.26 13.31
CA GLU A 56 -0.33 4.82 14.60
C GLU A 56 -0.85 4.00 15.79
N ASP A 57 -2.13 3.61 15.74
CA ASP A 57 -2.72 2.79 16.80
C ASP A 57 -2.16 1.36 16.83
N CYS A 58 -1.88 0.76 15.67
CA CYS A 58 -1.27 -0.56 15.63
C CYS A 58 0.16 -0.52 16.17
N GLN A 59 0.94 0.49 15.84
CA GLN A 59 2.29 0.68 16.39
C GLN A 59 2.27 0.81 17.92
N LYS A 60 1.35 1.62 18.47
CA LYS A 60 1.16 1.72 19.92
C LYS A 60 0.73 0.39 20.53
N ALA A 61 -0.17 -0.35 19.89
CA ALA A 61 -0.59 -1.67 20.35
C ALA A 61 0.58 -2.67 20.38
N ILE A 62 1.45 -2.68 19.37
CA ILE A 62 2.64 -3.55 19.28
C ILE A 62 3.68 -3.16 20.33
N GLN A 63 3.85 -1.87 20.62
CA GLN A 63 4.74 -1.40 21.69
C GLN A 63 4.29 -1.90 23.07
N LEU A 64 2.97 -1.97 23.30
CA LEU A 64 2.38 -2.46 24.55
C LEU A 64 2.36 -4.00 24.63
N ASP A 65 2.05 -4.68 23.52
CA ASP A 65 2.01 -6.14 23.43
C ASP A 65 2.52 -6.60 22.04
N GLN A 66 3.77 -7.01 22.01
CA GLN A 66 4.45 -7.51 20.81
C GLN A 66 3.92 -8.85 20.31
N ASN A 67 3.15 -9.57 21.13
CA ASN A 67 2.56 -10.85 20.77
C ASN A 67 1.10 -10.70 20.32
N LEU A 68 0.57 -9.48 20.23
CA LEU A 68 -0.81 -9.25 19.84
C LEU A 68 -1.00 -9.45 18.33
N ILE A 69 -1.46 -10.65 17.96
CA ILE A 69 -1.66 -11.06 16.56
C ILE A 69 -2.50 -10.04 15.77
N LYS A 70 -3.58 -9.55 16.36
CA LYS A 70 -4.47 -8.57 15.72
C LYS A 70 -3.77 -7.26 15.41
N ALA A 71 -2.82 -6.82 16.25
CA ALA A 71 -2.08 -5.59 16.02
C ALA A 71 -1.20 -5.72 14.77
N HIS A 72 -0.41 -6.79 14.67
CA HIS A 72 0.40 -7.10 13.49
C HIS A 72 -0.45 -7.29 12.22
N PHE A 73 -1.59 -7.99 12.34
CA PHE A 73 -2.50 -8.20 11.20
C PHE A 73 -3.12 -6.89 10.69
N PHE A 74 -3.68 -6.06 11.57
CA PHE A 74 -4.25 -4.77 11.19
C PHE A 74 -3.19 -3.79 10.71
N PHE A 75 -1.98 -3.83 11.26
CA PHE A 75 -0.87 -3.03 10.79
C PHE A 75 -0.51 -3.38 9.33
N GLY A 76 -0.36 -4.67 9.04
CA GLY A 76 -0.06 -5.14 7.70
C GLY A 76 -1.17 -4.83 6.68
N LEU A 77 -2.44 -4.89 7.08
CA LEU A 77 -3.55 -4.43 6.23
C LEU A 77 -3.45 -2.93 5.92
N ALA A 78 -3.24 -2.09 6.94
CA ALA A 78 -3.14 -0.65 6.75
C ALA A 78 -1.93 -0.27 5.88
N LEU A 79 -0.78 -0.94 6.07
CA LEU A 79 0.42 -0.74 5.24
C LEU A 79 0.21 -1.16 3.78
N THR A 80 -0.58 -2.22 3.55
CA THR A 80 -0.91 -2.66 2.17
C THR A 80 -1.68 -1.58 1.42
N GLU A 81 -2.62 -0.90 2.10
CA GLU A 81 -3.40 0.21 1.51
C GLU A 81 -2.58 1.50 1.36
N LEU A 82 -1.51 1.65 2.15
CA LEU A 82 -0.52 2.74 2.01
C LEU A 82 0.61 2.41 1.04
N GLU A 83 0.46 1.35 0.24
CA GLU A 83 1.44 0.87 -0.76
C GLU A 83 2.83 0.54 -0.21
N SER A 84 2.96 0.41 1.11
CA SER A 84 4.18 0.02 1.80
C SER A 84 4.26 -1.51 1.87
N PHE A 85 4.36 -2.14 0.70
CA PHE A 85 4.11 -3.57 0.55
C PHE A 85 5.15 -4.48 1.22
N ASP A 86 6.42 -4.09 1.25
CA ASP A 86 7.48 -4.87 1.89
C ASP A 86 7.24 -4.99 3.40
N ASP A 87 6.97 -3.86 4.06
CA ASP A 87 6.66 -3.80 5.49
C ASP A 87 5.33 -4.52 5.78
N ALA A 88 4.32 -4.34 4.93
CA ALA A 88 3.04 -5.04 5.06
C ALA A 88 3.20 -6.56 5.07
N ILE A 89 4.00 -7.11 4.14
CA ILE A 89 4.25 -8.55 4.05
C ILE A 89 4.98 -9.04 5.30
N MET A 90 5.97 -8.28 5.80
CA MET A 90 6.72 -8.63 7.01
C MET A 90 5.79 -8.74 8.22
N GLU A 91 4.94 -7.75 8.44
CA GLU A 91 4.00 -7.69 9.56
C GLU A 91 2.92 -8.78 9.47
N LEU A 92 2.40 -9.06 8.27
CA LEU A 92 1.43 -10.14 8.06
C LEU A 92 2.03 -11.54 8.28
N ILE A 93 3.29 -11.75 7.88
CA ILE A 93 4.01 -13.00 8.17
C ILE A 93 4.21 -13.14 9.68
N LYS A 94 4.61 -12.07 10.36
CA LYS A 94 4.75 -12.08 11.82
C LYS A 94 3.43 -12.40 12.52
N ALA A 95 2.31 -11.85 12.04
CA ALA A 95 0.98 -12.19 12.56
C ALA A 95 0.66 -13.69 12.38
N ASN A 96 1.01 -14.27 11.23
CA ASN A 96 0.84 -15.70 10.98
C ASN A 96 1.70 -16.55 11.93
N ASP A 97 2.95 -16.19 12.13
CA ASP A 97 3.87 -16.94 13.00
C ASP A 97 3.41 -16.90 14.46
N LEU A 98 2.97 -15.73 14.94
CA LEU A 98 2.37 -15.59 16.28
C LEU A 98 1.08 -16.39 16.42
N ALA A 99 0.25 -16.50 15.38
CA ALA A 99 -0.95 -17.34 15.38
C ALA A 99 -0.61 -18.83 15.54
N TRP A 100 0.41 -19.30 14.82
CA TRP A 100 0.93 -20.66 14.97
C TRP A 100 1.47 -20.90 16.38
N GLN A 101 2.29 -19.99 16.92
CA GLN A 101 2.87 -20.10 18.26
C GLN A 101 1.79 -20.13 19.35
N GLN A 102 0.75 -19.30 19.22
CA GLN A 102 -0.36 -19.22 20.18
C GLN A 102 -1.44 -20.30 19.95
N ARG A 103 -1.25 -21.19 18.96
CA ARG A 103 -2.25 -22.19 18.53
C ARG A 103 -3.62 -21.58 18.24
N ARG A 104 -3.65 -20.34 17.74
CA ARG A 104 -4.89 -19.65 17.34
C ARG A 104 -5.12 -19.87 15.85
N ASN A 105 -6.32 -20.31 15.51
CA ASN A 105 -6.71 -20.50 14.12
C ASN A 105 -7.52 -19.28 13.63
N PHE A 106 -6.99 -18.56 12.64
CA PHE A 106 -7.67 -17.45 11.94
C PHE A 106 -8.21 -17.88 10.57
N GLY A 107 -8.26 -19.19 10.30
CA GLY A 107 -8.67 -19.72 9.00
C GLY A 107 -7.78 -19.22 7.88
N GLU A 108 -8.39 -18.71 6.81
CA GLU A 108 -7.67 -18.17 5.65
C GLU A 108 -7.41 -16.66 5.70
N ASP A 109 -7.83 -15.96 6.76
CA ASP A 109 -7.79 -14.49 6.79
C ASP A 109 -6.36 -13.94 6.68
N ILE A 110 -5.43 -14.45 7.51
CA ILE A 110 -4.03 -13.99 7.49
C ILE A 110 -3.35 -14.42 6.18
N ALA A 111 -3.55 -15.66 5.76
CA ALA A 111 -2.94 -16.20 4.55
C ALA A 111 -3.43 -15.47 3.28
N SER A 112 -4.71 -15.13 3.20
CA SER A 112 -5.28 -14.36 2.09
C SER A 112 -4.72 -12.94 2.06
N ALA A 113 -4.56 -12.28 3.22
CA ALA A 113 -3.91 -10.98 3.32
C ALA A 113 -2.45 -11.01 2.84
N VAL A 114 -1.67 -12.01 3.25
CA VAL A 114 -0.27 -12.19 2.77
C VAL A 114 -0.23 -12.34 1.25
N ARG A 115 -1.11 -13.18 0.69
CA ARG A 115 -1.21 -13.37 -0.76
C ARG A 115 -1.59 -12.07 -1.47
N HIS A 116 -2.54 -11.31 -0.91
CA HIS A 116 -2.96 -10.02 -1.42
C HIS A 116 -1.80 -9.02 -1.45
N ALA A 117 -1.10 -8.84 -0.33
CA ALA A 117 0.03 -7.91 -0.23
C ALA A 117 1.16 -8.28 -1.23
N LYS A 118 1.51 -9.57 -1.34
CA LYS A 118 2.49 -10.06 -2.34
C LYS A 118 2.05 -9.78 -3.77
N LYS A 119 0.77 -9.96 -4.08
CA LYS A 119 0.20 -9.67 -5.40
C LYS A 119 0.29 -8.17 -5.73
N MET A 120 -0.04 -7.31 -4.77
CA MET A 120 0.03 -5.85 -4.95
C MET A 120 1.48 -5.38 -5.14
N ARG A 121 2.43 -5.90 -4.35
CA ARG A 121 3.86 -5.68 -4.56
C ARG A 121 4.32 -6.04 -5.97
N TRP A 122 3.93 -7.23 -6.44
CA TRP A 122 4.31 -7.67 -7.79
C TRP A 122 3.71 -6.76 -8.86
N ARG A 123 2.44 -6.36 -8.72
CA ARG A 123 1.80 -5.42 -9.66
C ARG A 123 2.56 -4.09 -9.72
N GLN A 124 2.97 -3.54 -8.59
CA GLN A 124 3.71 -2.27 -8.55
C GLN A 124 5.07 -2.38 -9.26
N ILE A 125 5.78 -3.50 -9.09
CA ILE A 125 7.04 -3.75 -9.79
C ILE A 125 6.80 -3.93 -11.29
N GLU A 126 5.78 -4.70 -11.65
CA GLU A 126 5.44 -4.99 -13.04
C GLU A 126 4.99 -3.73 -13.80
N GLU A 127 4.20 -2.87 -13.16
CA GLU A 127 3.79 -1.59 -13.71
C GLU A 127 5.00 -0.68 -14.00
N LYS A 128 5.95 -0.59 -13.06
CA LYS A 128 7.21 0.15 -13.29
C LYS A 128 8.02 -0.44 -14.44
N ARG A 129 8.08 -1.78 -14.54
CA ARG A 129 8.78 -2.47 -15.64
C ARG A 129 8.14 -2.17 -16.99
N LEU A 130 6.81 -2.22 -17.06
CA LEU A 130 6.05 -1.91 -18.28
C LEU A 130 6.19 -0.44 -18.66
N GLN A 131 6.18 0.47 -17.69
CA GLN A 131 6.41 1.89 -17.93
C GLN A 131 7.79 2.13 -18.56
N GLN A 132 8.86 1.55 -17.97
CA GLN A 132 10.22 1.66 -18.52
C GLN A 132 10.31 1.12 -19.95
N GLN A 133 9.65 0.00 -20.23
CA GLN A 133 9.60 -0.58 -21.57
C GLN A 133 8.88 0.35 -22.57
N SER A 134 7.76 0.95 -22.15
CA SER A 134 7.00 1.92 -22.95
C SER A 134 7.81 3.17 -23.24
N ASP A 135 8.47 3.73 -22.21
CA ASP A 135 9.30 4.93 -22.34
C ASP A 135 10.47 4.70 -23.30
N LEU A 136 11.13 3.54 -23.19
CA LEU A 136 12.20 3.14 -24.10
C LEU A 136 11.70 2.99 -25.54
N HIS A 137 10.54 2.37 -25.74
CA HIS A 137 9.96 2.20 -27.07
C HIS A 137 9.66 3.56 -27.73
N THR A 138 9.03 4.48 -27.00
CA THR A 138 8.75 5.85 -27.46
C THR A 138 10.04 6.61 -27.77
N PHE A 139 11.07 6.48 -26.93
CA PHE A 139 12.38 7.09 -27.18
C PHE A 139 13.05 6.58 -28.47
N LEU A 140 12.99 5.27 -28.72
CA LEU A 140 13.54 4.70 -29.95
C LEU A 140 12.78 5.15 -31.20
N LEU A 141 11.44 5.22 -31.12
CA LEU A 141 10.62 5.70 -32.24
C LEU A 141 10.89 7.16 -32.56
N THR A 142 11.03 8.01 -31.54
CA THR A 142 11.37 9.44 -31.73
C THR A 142 12.77 9.60 -32.34
N LEU A 143 13.78 8.86 -31.86
CA LEU A 143 15.13 8.89 -32.42
C LEU A 143 15.16 8.43 -33.89
N LEU A 144 14.44 7.35 -34.22
CA LEU A 144 14.32 6.86 -35.59
C LEU A 144 13.64 7.89 -36.49
N HIS A 145 12.57 8.53 -36.00
CA HIS A 145 11.87 9.58 -36.73
C HIS A 145 12.79 10.77 -37.02
N GLU A 146 13.48 11.28 -36.00
CA GLU A 146 14.46 12.36 -36.18
C GLU A 146 15.58 11.99 -37.15
N HIS A 147 16.12 10.77 -37.07
CA HIS A 147 17.15 10.31 -37.99
C HIS A 147 16.63 10.27 -39.43
N MET A 148 15.40 9.79 -39.63
CA MET A 148 14.74 9.77 -40.95
C MET A 148 14.48 11.19 -41.47
N GLU A 149 14.01 12.11 -40.64
CA GLU A 149 13.82 13.51 -41.02
C GLU A 149 15.14 14.17 -41.42
N ARG A 150 16.21 13.98 -40.63
CA ARG A 150 17.55 14.49 -40.96
C ARG A 150 18.06 13.93 -42.28
N TYR A 151 17.84 12.64 -42.54
CA TYR A 151 18.21 11.99 -43.80
C TYR A 151 17.41 12.53 -44.99
N ILE A 152 16.09 12.71 -44.85
CA ILE A 152 15.25 13.33 -45.88
C ILE A 152 15.70 14.77 -46.16
N MET A 153 15.97 15.55 -45.10
CA MET A 153 16.46 16.93 -45.23
C MET A 153 17.83 16.98 -45.91
N SER A 154 18.76 16.06 -45.61
CA SER A 154 20.07 16.03 -46.27
C SER A 154 19.94 15.73 -47.77
N ILE A 155 19.01 14.87 -48.18
CA ILE A 155 18.68 14.66 -49.60
C ILE A 155 18.09 15.94 -50.19
N ILE A 156 17.01 16.49 -49.62
CA ILE A 156 16.33 17.66 -50.20
C ILE A 156 17.27 18.87 -50.34
N PHE A 157 18.08 19.18 -49.32
CA PHE A 157 19.00 20.31 -49.34
C PHE A 157 20.32 20.03 -50.06
N GLY A 158 20.81 18.79 -50.04
CA GLY A 158 22.00 18.38 -50.79
C GLY A 158 21.81 18.44 -52.30
N TRP A 159 20.58 18.23 -52.81
CA TRP A 159 20.27 18.40 -54.22
C TRP A 159 20.17 19.87 -54.66
N LYS A 160 19.82 20.79 -53.75
CA LYS A 160 19.78 22.24 -54.05
C LYS A 160 21.16 22.86 -54.31
N THR A 161 22.25 22.23 -53.86
CA THR A 161 23.62 22.72 -54.09
C THR A 161 24.28 22.20 -55.37
N VAL A 162 23.65 21.27 -56.10
CA VAL A 162 24.31 20.53 -57.19
C VAL A 162 23.91 21.02 -58.59
N ASP A 163 22.98 21.97 -58.74
CA ASP A 163 22.50 22.32 -60.08
C ASP A 163 23.05 23.64 -60.67
N PHE A 164 23.63 23.47 -61.87
CA PHE A 164 24.01 24.43 -62.92
C PHE A 164 25.28 25.28 -62.82
N SER A 165 26.44 24.62 -63.04
CA SER A 165 27.53 25.20 -63.84
C SER A 165 27.94 24.26 -64.99
N VAL A 166 27.01 24.03 -65.93
CA VAL A 166 27.38 23.63 -67.30
C VAL A 166 26.95 24.79 -68.21
N ARG A 167 27.91 25.65 -68.57
CA ARG A 167 27.78 26.57 -69.70
C ARG A 167 28.98 26.36 -70.61
N LEU A 168 28.62 25.86 -71.81
CA LEU A 168 29.23 25.96 -73.14
C LEU A 168 30.68 26.44 -73.25
#